data_AF-K0K545-F1
#
_entry.id   AF-K0K545-F1
#
_cell.length_a   1.000
_cell.length_b   1.000
_cell.length_c   1.000
_cell.angle_alpha   90.00
_cell.angle_beta   90.00
_cell.angle_gamma   90.00
#
_symmetry.space_group_name_H-M   'P 1'
#
loop_
_entity.id
_entity.type
_entity.pdbx_description
1 polymer ?
#
loop_
_entity_poly.entity_id
_entity_poly.type
_entity_poly.pdbx_seq_one_letter_code
_entity_poly.pdbx_strand_id
1 'polypeptide(L)' 'MSHAARLSSREREVLDLYATGLTYLQIARRLGITASTVDTYLRRIREKSGMITGADLVRLALSLRSRESGTGFDPGLPG' A
#
# COMPACT_ATOMS: atom_id res chain seq x y z
N MET A 1 1.54 19.16 -0.58
CA MET A 1 0.71 18.70 -1.72
C MET A 1 0.25 17.28 -1.47
N SER A 2 -1.00 17.11 -1.04
CA SER A 2 -1.53 15.84 -0.51
C SER A 2 -2.10 14.96 -1.63
N HIS A 3 -1.24 14.22 -2.34
CA HIS A 3 -1.67 13.30 -3.41
C HIS A 3 -2.45 12.07 -2.89
N ALA A 4 -2.43 11.84 -1.57
CA ALA A 4 -3.14 10.73 -0.94
C ALA A 4 -4.67 10.90 -0.86
N ALA A 5 -5.20 12.12 -1.08
CA ALA A 5 -6.63 12.38 -1.05
C ALA A 5 -7.40 11.88 -2.28
N ARG A 6 -6.68 11.51 -3.37
CA ARG A 6 -7.28 11.07 -4.65
C ARG A 6 -7.43 9.54 -4.79
N LEU A 7 -6.93 8.77 -3.84
CA LEU A 7 -7.06 7.31 -3.86
C LEU A 7 -8.42 6.91 -3.30
N SER A 8 -9.09 5.98 -3.98
CA SER A 8 -10.31 5.35 -3.49
C SER A 8 -9.99 4.47 -2.27
N SER A 9 -10.98 4.18 -1.42
CA SER A 9 -10.77 3.37 -0.21
C SER A 9 -10.06 2.05 -0.50
N ARG A 10 -10.45 1.35 -1.59
CA ARG A 10 -9.80 0.11 -2.06
C ARG A 10 -8.32 0.31 -2.42
N GLU A 11 -8.00 1.40 -3.09
CA GLU A 11 -6.62 1.71 -3.51
C GLU A 11 -5.74 1.99 -2.29
N ARG A 12 -6.28 2.70 -1.29
CA ARG A 12 -5.58 2.94 -0.02
C ARG A 12 -5.39 1.65 0.78
N GLU A 13 -6.37 0.77 0.79
CA GLU A 13 -6.30 -0.53 1.48
C GLU A 13 -5.21 -1.42 0.88
N VAL A 14 -5.13 -1.52 -0.45
CA VAL A 14 -4.04 -2.21 -1.15
C VAL A 14 -2.68 -1.61 -0.80
N LEU A 15 -2.59 -0.28 -0.79
CA LEU A 15 -1.36 0.44 -0.47
C LEU A 15 -0.90 0.20 0.98
N ASP A 16 -1.82 0.22 1.94
CA ASP A 16 -1.50 0.01 3.36
C ASP A 16 -1.03 -1.43 3.62
N LEU A 17 -1.69 -2.41 3.00
CA LEU A 17 -1.29 -3.81 3.07
C LEU A 17 0.07 -4.04 2.38
N TYR A 18 0.34 -3.37 1.27
CA TYR A 18 1.65 -3.41 0.62
C TYR A 18 2.75 -2.79 1.49
N ALA A 19 2.45 -1.65 2.13
CA ALA A 19 3.40 -0.96 3.00
C ALA A 19 3.68 -1.68 4.32
N THR A 20 2.79 -2.56 4.76
CA THR A 20 3.01 -3.47 5.89
C THR A 20 3.89 -4.69 5.52
N GLY A 21 4.33 -4.79 4.26
CA GLY A 21 5.21 -5.85 3.80
C GLY A 21 4.49 -7.11 3.34
N LEU A 22 3.16 -7.07 3.17
CA LEU A 22 2.43 -8.21 2.62
C LEU A 22 2.73 -8.38 1.13
N THR A 23 2.82 -9.64 0.72
CA THR A 23 2.95 -10.00 -0.70
C THR A 23 1.64 -9.80 -1.44
N TYR A 24 1.71 -9.61 -2.77
CA TYR A 24 0.54 -9.49 -3.65
C TYR A 24 -0.51 -10.60 -3.42
N LEU A 25 -0.06 -11.83 -3.17
CA LEU A 25 -0.92 -12.99 -2.87
C LEU A 25 -1.66 -12.86 -1.53
N GLN A 26 -0.99 -12.35 -0.50
CA GLN A 26 -1.62 -12.13 0.81
C GLN A 26 -2.61 -10.97 0.77
N ILE A 27 -2.26 -9.88 0.07
CA ILE A 27 -3.16 -8.74 -0.16
C ILE A 27 -4.41 -9.20 -0.92
N ALA A 28 -4.21 -9.98 -1.99
CA ALA A 28 -5.27 -10.55 -2.80
C ALA A 28 -6.24 -11.40 -1.96
N ARG A 29 -5.71 -12.32 -1.14
CA ARG A 29 -6.54 -13.13 -0.23
C ARG A 29 -7.33 -12.29 0.77
N ARG A 30 -6.71 -11.24 1.32
CA ARG A 30 -7.34 -10.40 2.35
C ARG A 30 -8.47 -9.53 1.79
N LEU A 31 -8.32 -9.06 0.55
CA LEU A 31 -9.31 -8.25 -0.15
C LEU A 31 -10.32 -9.08 -0.96
N GLY A 32 -10.15 -10.41 -1.03
CA GLY A 32 -10.99 -11.28 -1.85
C GLY A 32 -10.83 -11.06 -3.36
N ILE A 33 -9.65 -10.62 -3.80
CA ILE A 33 -9.32 -10.36 -5.21
C ILE A 33 -8.16 -11.24 -5.67
N THR A 34 -7.72 -11.10 -6.93
CA THR A 34 -6.54 -11.83 -7.44
C THR A 34 -5.26 -10.99 -7.35
N ALA A 35 -4.10 -11.65 -7.32
CA ALA A 35 -2.80 -10.97 -7.32
C ALA A 35 -2.63 -10.04 -8.53
N SER A 36 -3.17 -10.42 -9.70
CA SER A 36 -3.20 -9.57 -10.91
C SER A 36 -4.07 -8.33 -10.73
N THR A 37 -5.17 -8.43 -9.97
CA THR A 37 -5.99 -7.28 -9.59
C THR A 37 -5.23 -6.35 -8.65
N VAL A 38 -4.47 -6.89 -7.69
CA VAL A 38 -3.60 -6.11 -6.79
C VAL A 38 -2.55 -5.34 -7.58
N ASP A 39 -1.87 -5.99 -8.54
CA ASP A 39 -0.92 -5.35 -9.44
C ASP A 39 -1.56 -4.19 -10.23
N THR A 40 -2.74 -4.45 -10.81
CA THR A 40 -3.51 -3.42 -11.54
C THR A 40 -3.84 -2.23 -10.64
N TYR A 41 -4.23 -2.47 -9.38
CA TYR A 41 -4.49 -1.40 -8.41
C TYR A 41 -3.22 -0.62 -8.10
N LEU A 42 -2.09 -1.29 -7.83
CA LEU A 42 -0.82 -0.64 -7.57
C LEU A 42 -0.35 0.21 -8.76
N ARG A 43 -0.54 -0.28 -9.99
CA ARG A 43 -0.25 0.48 -11.19
C ARG A 43 -1.10 1.75 -11.28
N ARG A 44 -2.41 1.64 -11.08
CA ARG A 44 -3.31 2.81 -11.05
C ARG A 44 -2.98 3.79 -9.93
N ILE A 45 -2.59 3.29 -8.76
CA ILE A 45 -2.14 4.11 -7.62
C ILE A 45 -0.88 4.88 -8.01
N ARG A 46 0.10 4.22 -8.64
CA ARG A 46 1.33 4.87 -9.14
C ARG A 46 1.02 5.95 -10.17
N GLU A 47 0.14 5.67 -11.12
CA GLU A 47 -0.29 6.62 -12.15
C GLU A 47 -1.02 7.83 -11.53
N LYS A 48 -1.90 7.61 -10.55
CA LYS A 48 -2.64 8.70 -9.87
C LYS A 48 -1.80 9.51 -8.89
N SER A 49 -0.85 8.88 -8.21
CA SER A 49 0.00 9.52 -7.21
C SER A 49 1.29 10.10 -7.81
N GLY A 50 1.59 9.77 -9.07
CA GLY A 50 2.83 10.16 -9.74
C GLY A 50 4.09 9.47 -9.16
N MET A 51 3.89 8.44 -8.33
CA MET A 51 4.98 7.73 -7.64
C MET A 51 5.38 6.49 -8.43
N ILE A 52 6.65 6.39 -8.78
CA ILE A 52 7.15 5.37 -9.73
C ILE A 52 7.65 4.13 -8.98
N THR A 53 8.09 4.31 -7.74
CA THR A 53 8.90 3.32 -7.01
C THR A 53 8.17 2.73 -5.80
N GLY A 54 8.44 1.45 -5.50
CA GLY A 54 7.92 0.79 -4.29
C GLY A 54 8.30 1.52 -3.00
N ALA A 55 9.50 2.13 -2.96
CA ALA A 55 9.95 2.94 -1.84
C ALA A 55 9.11 4.21 -1.65
N ASP A 56 8.69 4.87 -2.73
CA ASP A 56 7.81 6.04 -2.67
C ASP A 56 6.43 5.65 -2.12
N LEU A 57 5.89 4.49 -2.53
CA LEU A 57 4.63 3.96 -2.03
C LEU A 57 4.70 3.65 -0.52
N VAL A 58 5.79 3.03 -0.06
CA VAL A 58 6.03 2.77 1.36
C VAL A 58 6.13 4.09 2.13
N ARG A 59 6.87 5.08 1.61
CA ARG A 59 7.03 6.40 2.24
C ARG A 59 5.72 7.19 2.29
N LEU A 60 4.86 7.05 1.28
CA LEU A 60 3.51 7.62 1.25
C LEU A 60 2.62 6.97 2.31
N ALA A 61 2.64 5.65 2.42
CA ALA A 61 1.89 4.92 3.44
C ALA A 61 2.36 5.25 4.86
N LEU A 62 3.67 5.38 5.07
CA LEU A 62 4.24 5.88 6.34
C LEU A 62 3.79 7.32 6.64
N SER A 63 3.74 8.19 5.63
CA SER A 63 3.26 9.58 5.79
C SER A 63 1.76 9.65 6.11
N LEU A 64 0.97 8.67 5.65
CA LEU A 64 -0.42 8.50 6.03
C LEU A 64 -0.56 8.03 7.49
N ARG A 65 0.25 7.02 7.87
CA ARG A 65 0.27 6.44 9.22
C ARG A 65 0.74 7.42 10.29
N SER A 66 1.64 8.35 9.97
CA SER A 66 2.13 9.35 10.94
C SER A 66 1.09 10.39 11.39
N ARG A 67 -0.15 10.34 10.88
CA ARG A 67 -1.28 11.10 11.46
C ARG A 67 -2.13 10.26 12.42
N GLU A 68 -1.88 8.95 12.50
CA GLU A 68 -2.53 7.98 13.37
C GLU A 68 -1.45 7.33 14.25
N SER A 69 -1.23 7.97 15.38
CA SER A 69 -0.21 7.66 16.38
C SER A 69 -0.08 6.16 16.68
N GLY A 70 1.13 5.63 16.47
CA GLY A 70 1.76 4.55 17.22
C GLY A 70 1.13 3.16 17.18
N THR A 71 1.66 2.26 16.35
CA THR A 71 1.81 0.84 16.74
C THR A 71 2.95 0.20 15.93
N GLY A 72 3.71 -0.69 16.59
CA GLY A 72 5.02 -1.20 16.24
C GLY A 72 5.23 -1.75 14.82
N PHE A 73 6.44 -1.51 14.32
CA PHE A 73 7.02 -2.13 13.15
C PHE A 73 8.01 -3.21 13.64
N ASP A 74 7.59 -4.47 13.62
CA ASP A 74 8.48 -5.63 13.78
C ASP A 74 8.54 -6.38 12.43
N PRO A 75 9.58 -6.16 11.61
CA PRO A 75 9.73 -6.85 10.34
C PRO A 75 10.33 -8.23 10.58
N GLY A 76 9.49 -9.18 11.00
CA GLY A 76 9.84 -10.59 11.02
C GLY A 76 10.11 -11.11 9.59
N LEU A 77 11.37 -11.18 9.20
CA LEU A 77 11.82 -11.98 8.06
C LEU A 77 11.52 -13.47 8.35
N PRO A 78 10.92 -14.23 7.43
CA PRO A 78 10.94 -15.69 7.53
C PRO A 78 12.37 -16.19 7.27
N GLY A 79 12.84 -17.12 8.12
CA GLY A 79 14.09 -17.87 7.96
C GLY A 79 13.99 -18.99 6.93
#